data_AF-A0A0B1T0S1-F1
#
_entry.id   AF-A0A0B1T0S1-F1
#
_cell.length_a   1.000
_cell.length_b   1.000
_cell.length_c   1.000
_cell.angle_alpha   90.00
_cell.angle_beta   90.00
_cell.angle_gamma   90.00
#
_symmetry.space_group_name_H-M   'P 1'
#
loop_
_entity.id
_entity.type
_entity.pdbx_description
1 polymer ?
#
loop_
_entity_poly.entity_id
_entity_poly.type
_entity_poly.pdbx_seq_one_letter_code
_entity_poly.pdbx_strand_id
1 'polypeptide(L)'
;MVRYANKDYLSCQDLRLFLETEQGMVGVTTEFCENVVEQYELSPEAKENNFMTIDGFTAFLLSKDCSIFDPSHSSVWMDMKQPFSKYFIASSHKPYLTDDQQGPAHLEALSTALKKNCRMIELDLWDPNETKGESEPMVQNGLLAISKIPLSDALKTIRQSAFERSRYPLILRLSVHCSCEWQKVAAKLIVTHLGTKLYLPSADPTDWSNERVTASPWDFQQRILIMGKRLCCPSSDSGEISEDDDGIASSSRRRTRRIRLCRELSDLIPQFLQLKTVNDLMATAPNSQTMNPRHHIAYISETTALRLTHTYAPEFAQTSRDYVVCVSPNPSRTDSSNVNPQEFWNYGVQMVEVNYQTPGLMMDLQDGRFSENGGCGYVLKPSVMNEDFFIAGDKLPTTPQILHLRILSGQQLPRPRGSNAKGDSSDPFVVIEIFGIAADCAEERTKTVRNDSHNPSFDESFQFQVTVPELALIRFLVLDDDYIGDDFIGQYTIPFECMQPGCGNHLR
;
A
#
# COMPACT_ATOMS: atom_id res chain seq x y z
N MET A 1 33.85 -16.12 -8.47
CA MET A 1 34.46 -17.34 -9.06
C MET A 1 35.94 -17.49 -8.69
N VAL A 2 36.83 -16.56 -9.05
CA VAL A 2 38.28 -16.65 -8.74
C VAL A 2 38.58 -16.87 -7.24
N ARG A 3 37.88 -16.15 -6.35
CA ARG A 3 38.01 -16.29 -4.89
C ARG A 3 37.71 -17.70 -4.36
N TYR A 4 36.83 -18.44 -5.04
CA TYR A 4 36.24 -19.68 -4.53
C TYR A 4 36.83 -20.92 -5.20
N ALA A 5 36.99 -20.93 -6.52
CA ALA A 5 37.42 -22.13 -7.25
C ALA A 5 38.86 -22.08 -7.77
N ASN A 6 39.49 -20.89 -7.89
CA ASN A 6 40.80 -20.71 -8.54
C ASN A 6 40.87 -21.39 -9.95
N LYS A 7 39.73 -21.54 -10.60
CA LYS A 7 39.47 -22.23 -11.89
C LYS A 7 38.33 -21.50 -12.62
N ASP A 8 38.08 -21.90 -13.86
CA ASP A 8 37.05 -21.32 -14.74
C ASP A 8 35.63 -21.87 -14.49
N TYR A 9 35.44 -22.66 -13.42
CA TYR A 9 34.16 -23.23 -13.02
C TYR A 9 34.07 -23.34 -11.48
N LEU A 10 32.85 -23.37 -10.95
CA LEU A 10 32.55 -23.69 -9.55
C LEU A 10 32.08 -25.15 -9.46
N SER A 11 32.69 -25.93 -8.57
CA SER A 11 32.10 -27.21 -8.16
C SER A 11 30.90 -26.98 -7.24
N CYS A 12 30.07 -28.01 -7.01
CA CYS A 12 28.99 -27.93 -6.01
C CYS A 12 29.50 -27.57 -4.60
N GLN A 13 30.74 -27.94 -4.26
CA GLN A 13 31.35 -27.55 -2.98
C GLN A 13 31.73 -26.06 -2.97
N ASP A 14 32.26 -25.54 -4.07
CA ASP A 14 32.59 -24.10 -4.19
C ASP A 14 31.32 -23.25 -4.21
N LEU A 15 30.28 -23.71 -4.92
CA LEU A 15 28.97 -23.07 -4.97
C LEU A 15 28.32 -23.06 -3.58
N ARG A 16 28.35 -24.19 -2.86
CA ARG A 16 27.86 -24.26 -1.49
C ARG A 16 28.56 -23.23 -0.60
N LEU A 17 29.90 -23.15 -0.68
CA LEU A 17 30.66 -22.19 0.11
C LEU A 17 30.29 -20.74 -0.23
N PHE A 18 30.06 -20.43 -1.51
CA PHE A 18 29.56 -19.13 -1.93
C PHE A 18 28.17 -18.82 -1.35
N LEU A 19 27.23 -19.77 -1.40
CA LEU A 19 25.86 -19.59 -0.88
C LEU A 19 25.85 -19.40 0.64
N GLU A 20 26.66 -20.17 1.37
CA GLU A 20 26.76 -20.05 2.83
C GLU A 20 27.48 -18.75 3.26
N THR A 21 28.54 -18.35 2.53
CA THR A 21 29.41 -17.23 2.95
C THR A 21 28.96 -15.87 2.42
N GLU A 22 28.59 -15.80 1.12
CA GLU A 22 28.28 -14.55 0.43
C GLU A 22 26.78 -14.32 0.29
N GLN A 23 25.93 -15.37 0.26
CA GLN A 23 24.47 -15.23 0.28
C GLN A 23 23.86 -15.36 1.67
N GLY A 24 24.66 -15.76 2.67
CA GLY A 24 24.19 -15.95 4.05
C GLY A 24 23.16 -17.09 4.21
N MET A 25 23.07 -18.01 3.23
CA MET A 25 22.13 -19.13 3.28
C MET A 25 22.56 -20.16 4.32
N VAL A 26 21.61 -20.69 5.10
CA VAL A 26 21.88 -21.69 6.14
C VAL A 26 21.40 -23.06 5.68
N GLY A 27 22.21 -24.10 5.92
CA GLY A 27 21.82 -25.48 5.68
C GLY A 27 21.80 -25.89 4.21
N VAL A 28 22.62 -25.27 3.37
CA VAL A 28 22.73 -25.57 1.94
C VAL A 28 23.21 -27.02 1.74
N THR A 29 22.40 -27.83 1.06
CA THR A 29 22.71 -29.25 0.77
C THR A 29 23.40 -29.38 -0.59
N THR A 30 24.12 -30.48 -0.79
CA THR A 30 24.72 -30.79 -2.10
C THR A 30 23.63 -30.91 -3.18
N GLU A 31 22.50 -31.54 -2.84
CA GLU A 31 21.35 -31.68 -3.74
C GLU A 31 20.78 -30.31 -4.15
N PHE A 32 20.76 -29.33 -3.25
CA PHE A 32 20.37 -27.97 -3.60
C PHE A 32 21.33 -27.35 -4.64
N CYS A 33 22.65 -27.50 -4.42
CA CYS A 33 23.64 -27.01 -5.38
C CYS A 33 23.53 -27.71 -6.75
N GLU A 34 23.30 -29.02 -6.78
CA GLU A 34 23.07 -29.77 -8.02
C GLU A 34 21.83 -29.27 -8.77
N ASN A 35 20.73 -29.00 -8.05
CA ASN A 35 19.52 -28.42 -8.65
C ASN A 35 19.76 -27.02 -9.22
N VAL A 36 20.53 -26.19 -8.53
CA VAL A 36 20.92 -24.85 -9.01
C VAL A 36 21.77 -24.96 -10.29
N VAL A 37 22.73 -25.90 -10.35
CA VAL A 37 23.50 -26.16 -11.57
C VAL A 37 22.58 -26.64 -12.70
N GLU A 38 21.74 -27.63 -12.44
CA GLU A 38 20.84 -28.21 -13.46
C GLU A 38 19.89 -27.15 -14.04
N GLN A 39 19.42 -26.21 -13.20
CA GLN A 39 18.49 -25.18 -13.60
C GLN A 39 19.16 -24.04 -14.40
N TYR A 40 20.33 -23.56 -13.97
CA TYR A 40 20.91 -22.31 -14.48
C TYR A 40 22.12 -22.48 -15.39
N GLU A 41 22.82 -23.61 -15.32
CA GLU A 41 23.95 -23.87 -16.21
C GLU A 41 23.47 -24.01 -17.66
N LEU A 42 24.26 -23.53 -18.61
CA LEU A 42 23.93 -23.58 -20.03
C LEU A 42 24.69 -24.68 -20.77
N SER A 43 25.91 -25.00 -20.32
CA SER A 43 26.74 -26.04 -20.95
C SER A 43 26.28 -27.44 -20.53
N PRO A 44 25.90 -28.32 -21.47
CA PRO A 44 25.52 -29.70 -21.16
C PRO A 44 26.65 -30.50 -20.48
N GLU A 45 27.89 -30.25 -20.91
CA GLU A 45 29.09 -30.90 -20.35
C GLU A 45 29.30 -30.49 -18.89
N ALA A 46 29.06 -29.21 -18.56
CA ALA A 46 29.19 -28.72 -17.20
C ALA A 46 28.08 -29.27 -16.29
N LYS A 47 26.84 -29.37 -16.79
CA LYS A 47 25.71 -30.01 -16.09
C LYS A 47 26.00 -31.46 -15.73
N GLU A 48 26.45 -32.25 -16.69
CA GLU A 48 26.76 -33.67 -16.47
C GLU A 48 27.83 -33.87 -15.37
N ASN A 49 28.74 -32.91 -15.23
CA ASN A 49 29.79 -32.94 -14.21
C ASN A 49 29.44 -32.17 -12.93
N ASN A 50 28.22 -31.64 -12.78
CA ASN A 50 27.79 -30.80 -11.65
C ASN A 50 28.72 -29.59 -11.41
N PHE A 51 29.15 -28.96 -12.50
CA PHE A 51 29.96 -27.74 -12.51
C PHE A 51 29.15 -26.55 -13.01
N MET A 52 29.39 -25.39 -12.40
CA MET A 52 28.81 -24.12 -12.82
C MET A 52 29.87 -23.23 -13.46
N THR A 53 29.66 -22.89 -14.73
CA THR A 53 30.50 -21.96 -15.51
C THR A 53 30.13 -20.51 -15.20
N ILE A 54 30.89 -19.56 -15.75
CA ILE A 54 30.61 -18.13 -15.55
C ILE A 54 29.25 -17.72 -16.11
N ASP A 55 28.82 -18.30 -17.23
CA ASP A 55 27.52 -18.00 -17.83
C ASP A 55 26.38 -18.54 -16.96
N GLY A 56 26.50 -19.78 -16.48
CA GLY A 56 25.56 -20.37 -15.54
C GLY A 56 25.49 -19.61 -14.22
N PHE A 57 26.64 -19.19 -13.67
CA PHE A 57 26.70 -18.40 -12.46
C PHE A 57 26.07 -17.01 -12.65
N THR A 58 26.28 -16.37 -13.81
CA THR A 58 25.66 -15.08 -14.15
C THR A 58 24.15 -15.23 -14.30
N ALA A 59 23.69 -16.30 -14.96
CA ALA A 59 22.27 -16.61 -15.08
C ALA A 59 21.61 -16.86 -13.72
N PHE A 60 22.33 -17.53 -12.80
CA PHE A 60 21.89 -17.74 -11.42
C PHE A 60 21.79 -16.42 -10.65
N LEU A 61 22.81 -15.55 -10.68
CA LEU A 61 22.76 -14.25 -10.00
C LEU A 61 21.65 -13.33 -10.54
N LEU A 62 21.34 -13.42 -11.84
CA LEU A 62 20.25 -12.66 -12.45
C LEU A 62 18.87 -13.31 -12.28
N SER A 63 18.80 -14.47 -11.64
CA SER A 63 17.56 -15.21 -11.41
C SER A 63 16.72 -14.59 -10.30
N LYS A 64 15.50 -15.13 -10.09
CA LYS A 64 14.65 -14.73 -8.96
C LYS A 64 15.21 -15.21 -7.61
N ASP A 65 16.04 -16.23 -7.62
CA ASP A 65 16.62 -16.82 -6.40
C ASP A 65 17.73 -15.94 -5.80
N CYS A 66 18.28 -15.02 -6.59
CA CYS A 66 19.21 -13.97 -6.17
C CYS A 66 18.57 -12.59 -6.35
N SER A 67 17.24 -12.50 -6.19
CA SER A 67 16.58 -11.19 -6.10
C SER A 67 16.85 -10.58 -4.74
N ILE A 68 16.98 -9.26 -4.66
CA ILE A 68 17.04 -8.59 -3.35
C ILE A 68 15.76 -8.83 -2.53
N PHE A 69 14.63 -9.09 -3.19
CA PHE A 69 13.38 -9.41 -2.51
C PHE A 69 13.36 -10.88 -2.14
N ASP A 70 13.20 -11.17 -0.84
CA ASP A 70 13.14 -12.53 -0.35
C ASP A 70 11.92 -13.26 -0.91
N PRO A 71 12.11 -14.33 -1.72
CA PRO A 71 11.01 -15.13 -2.23
C PRO A 71 10.12 -15.72 -1.13
N SER A 72 10.63 -15.91 0.09
CA SER A 72 9.82 -16.38 1.22
C SER A 72 8.68 -15.40 1.57
N HIS A 73 8.91 -14.09 1.37
CA HIS A 73 7.93 -13.01 1.58
C HIS A 73 6.99 -12.81 0.39
N SER A 74 7.16 -13.57 -0.71
CA SER A 74 6.25 -13.56 -1.87
C SER A 74 4.95 -14.31 -1.62
N SER A 75 4.83 -14.99 -0.48
CA SER A 75 3.60 -15.63 -0.01
C SER A 75 3.14 -15.01 1.32
N VAL A 76 1.88 -15.22 1.69
CA VAL A 76 1.35 -14.69 2.95
C VAL A 76 1.94 -15.51 4.10
N TRP A 77 2.67 -14.84 4.99
CA TRP A 77 3.39 -15.47 6.10
C TRP A 77 3.04 -14.86 7.47
N MET A 78 2.51 -13.64 7.50
CA MET A 78 2.09 -12.99 8.74
C MET A 78 0.79 -13.60 9.28
N ASP A 79 0.54 -13.44 10.59
CA ASP A 79 -0.73 -13.84 11.19
C ASP A 79 -1.87 -12.96 10.64
N MET A 80 -2.85 -13.59 9.98
CA MET A 80 -3.98 -12.91 9.34
C MET A 80 -5.27 -12.95 10.20
N LYS A 81 -5.18 -13.47 11.43
CA LYS A 81 -6.30 -13.62 12.38
C LYS A 81 -6.37 -12.51 13.43
N GLN A 82 -5.47 -11.54 13.38
CA GLN A 82 -5.52 -10.38 14.27
C GLN A 82 -6.65 -9.42 13.86
N PRO A 83 -7.09 -8.50 14.72
CA PRO A 83 -8.08 -7.50 14.37
C PRO A 83 -7.60 -6.57 13.25
N PHE A 84 -8.51 -5.98 12.46
CA PHE A 84 -8.16 -5.01 11.40
C PHE A 84 -7.27 -3.84 11.89
N SER A 85 -7.42 -3.40 13.14
CA SER A 85 -6.58 -2.33 13.73
C SER A 85 -5.09 -2.71 13.86
N LYS A 86 -4.75 -3.99 13.70
CA LYS A 86 -3.37 -4.49 13.72
C LYS A 86 -2.71 -4.54 12.36
N TYR A 87 -3.36 -4.12 11.27
CA TYR A 87 -2.77 -4.13 9.93
C TYR A 87 -2.71 -2.74 9.32
N PHE A 88 -1.65 -2.44 8.59
CA PHE A 88 -1.70 -1.48 7.50
C PHE A 88 -2.49 -2.07 6.33
N ILE A 89 -3.32 -1.26 5.69
CA ILE A 89 -4.27 -1.68 4.67
C ILE A 89 -4.10 -0.79 3.43
N ALA A 90 -3.81 -1.41 2.28
CA ALA A 90 -3.61 -0.71 1.03
C ALA A 90 -4.89 0.03 0.61
N SER A 91 -4.87 1.36 0.65
CA SER A 91 -6.08 2.20 0.57
C SER A 91 -5.97 3.23 -0.55
N SER A 92 -6.99 3.34 -1.39
CA SER A 92 -7.04 4.30 -2.49
C SER A 92 -8.19 5.30 -2.34
N HIS A 93 -7.85 6.57 -2.48
CA HIS A 93 -8.81 7.66 -2.63
C HIS A 93 -9.27 7.72 -4.10
N LYS A 94 -10.57 7.58 -4.32
CA LYS A 94 -11.23 7.71 -5.64
C LYS A 94 -10.51 7.00 -6.81
N PRO A 95 -10.27 5.67 -6.71
CA PRO A 95 -9.50 4.91 -7.71
C PRO A 95 -10.14 4.84 -9.10
N TYR A 96 -11.35 5.35 -9.29
CA TYR A 96 -11.98 5.46 -10.61
C TYR A 96 -11.42 6.62 -11.45
N LEU A 97 -10.68 7.57 -10.87
CA LEU A 97 -10.07 8.69 -11.59
C LEU A 97 -8.72 8.28 -12.23
N THR A 98 -8.43 8.78 -13.43
CA THR A 98 -7.16 8.49 -14.13
C THR A 98 -6.13 9.60 -14.07
N ASP A 99 -6.54 10.84 -13.75
CA ASP A 99 -5.67 12.02 -13.76
C ASP A 99 -5.89 12.85 -12.49
N ASP A 100 -6.11 14.16 -12.65
CA ASP A 100 -6.43 15.10 -11.60
C ASP A 100 -7.86 14.90 -11.03
N GLN A 101 -8.24 15.67 -10.01
CA GLN A 101 -9.55 15.54 -9.35
C GLN A 101 -10.72 15.95 -10.26
N GLN A 102 -10.47 16.61 -11.38
CA GLN A 102 -11.47 16.97 -12.40
C GLN A 102 -11.40 16.04 -13.63
N GLY A 103 -10.43 15.13 -13.64
CA GLY A 103 -10.13 14.21 -14.72
C GLY A 103 -11.22 13.18 -14.95
N PRO A 104 -11.07 12.37 -16.01
CA PRO A 104 -12.06 11.39 -16.37
C PRO A 104 -12.08 10.20 -15.38
N ALA A 105 -13.26 9.61 -15.25
CA ALA A 105 -13.55 8.43 -14.48
C ALA A 105 -13.63 7.23 -15.43
N HIS A 106 -12.82 6.20 -15.17
CA HIS A 106 -12.74 4.99 -15.99
C HIS A 106 -12.85 3.70 -15.16
N LEU A 107 -13.52 2.70 -15.72
CA LEU A 107 -13.62 1.36 -15.15
C LEU A 107 -12.25 0.68 -15.01
N GLU A 108 -11.36 0.89 -15.98
CA GLU A 108 -10.01 0.33 -15.97
C GLU A 108 -9.16 0.84 -14.81
N ALA A 109 -9.41 2.07 -14.32
CA ALA A 109 -8.71 2.62 -13.16
C ALA A 109 -9.05 1.82 -11.89
N LEU A 110 -10.32 1.44 -11.70
CA LEU A 110 -10.75 0.55 -10.62
C LEU A 110 -10.06 -0.83 -10.71
N SER A 111 -10.04 -1.42 -11.91
CA SER A 111 -9.38 -2.72 -12.13
C SER A 111 -7.88 -2.64 -11.82
N THR A 112 -7.23 -1.56 -12.27
CA THR A 112 -5.79 -1.32 -12.08
C THR A 112 -5.43 -1.16 -10.61
N ALA A 113 -6.20 -0.38 -9.85
CA ALA A 113 -5.98 -0.22 -8.41
C ALA A 113 -6.08 -1.58 -7.67
N LEU A 114 -7.09 -2.39 -7.99
CA LEU A 114 -7.27 -3.73 -7.40
C LEU A 114 -6.15 -4.70 -7.78
N LYS A 115 -5.63 -4.62 -9.01
CA LYS A 115 -4.47 -5.40 -9.48
C LYS A 115 -3.14 -4.93 -8.88
N LYS A 116 -3.08 -3.70 -8.34
CA LYS A 116 -2.01 -3.15 -7.51
C LYS A 116 -2.26 -3.37 -6.01
N ASN A 117 -2.83 -4.52 -5.67
CA ASN A 117 -3.02 -4.98 -4.28
C ASN A 117 -3.89 -4.05 -3.39
N CYS A 118 -4.59 -3.06 -3.94
CA CYS A 118 -5.45 -2.16 -3.15
C CYS A 118 -6.61 -2.94 -2.50
N ARG A 119 -6.83 -2.75 -1.20
CA ARG A 119 -7.81 -3.46 -0.35
C ARG A 119 -8.85 -2.56 0.29
N MET A 120 -8.74 -1.25 0.15
CA MET A 120 -9.80 -0.30 0.46
C MET A 120 -9.96 0.70 -0.68
N ILE A 121 -11.17 0.82 -1.23
CA ILE A 121 -11.48 1.71 -2.35
C ILE A 121 -12.72 2.54 -2.05
N GLU A 122 -12.75 3.78 -2.55
CA GLU A 122 -13.88 4.69 -2.42
C GLU A 122 -14.72 4.77 -3.70
N LEU A 123 -16.06 4.84 -3.54
CA LEU A 123 -17.01 5.20 -4.58
C LEU A 123 -17.92 6.35 -4.13
N ASP A 124 -17.96 7.41 -4.93
CA ASP A 124 -18.86 8.54 -4.75
C ASP A 124 -20.17 8.29 -5.52
N LEU A 125 -21.27 8.06 -4.79
CA LEU A 125 -22.59 7.76 -5.37
C LEU A 125 -23.42 9.03 -5.56
N TRP A 126 -23.91 9.24 -6.77
CA TRP A 126 -24.73 10.39 -7.14
C TRP A 126 -26.01 9.98 -7.86
N ASP A 127 -27.01 10.87 -7.80
CA ASP A 127 -28.27 10.71 -8.53
C ASP A 127 -28.02 10.72 -10.05
N PRO A 128 -28.73 9.90 -10.83
CA PRO A 128 -28.72 9.99 -12.27
C PRO A 128 -29.27 11.32 -12.76
N ASN A 129 -28.74 11.77 -13.87
CA ASN A 129 -29.30 12.85 -14.66
C ASN A 129 -30.16 12.30 -15.80
N GLU A 130 -31.47 12.23 -15.57
CA GLU A 130 -32.45 11.74 -16.56
C GLU A 130 -32.39 12.51 -17.88
N THR A 131 -32.09 13.82 -17.85
CA THR A 131 -31.99 14.64 -19.08
C THR A 131 -30.79 14.24 -19.96
N LYS A 132 -29.81 13.55 -19.38
CA LYS A 132 -28.66 12.97 -20.08
C LYS A 132 -28.84 11.48 -20.40
N GLY A 133 -30.02 10.91 -20.15
CA GLY A 133 -30.34 9.50 -20.39
C GLY A 133 -29.79 8.54 -19.34
N GLU A 134 -29.35 9.04 -18.19
CA GLU A 134 -28.91 8.21 -17.06
C GLU A 134 -30.15 7.62 -16.36
N SER A 135 -30.12 6.32 -16.05
CA SER A 135 -31.27 5.59 -15.50
C SER A 135 -30.96 4.84 -14.19
N GLU A 136 -29.73 4.94 -13.71
CA GLU A 136 -29.28 4.33 -12.47
C GLU A 136 -28.28 5.24 -11.72
N PRO A 137 -28.02 5.01 -10.42
CA PRO A 137 -27.02 5.78 -9.69
C PRO A 137 -25.66 5.77 -10.38
N MET A 138 -24.98 6.91 -10.34
CA MET A 138 -23.71 7.12 -11.04
C MET A 138 -22.55 7.27 -10.05
N VAL A 139 -21.38 6.79 -10.44
CA VAL A 139 -20.10 7.06 -9.77
C VAL A 139 -19.43 8.25 -10.45
N GLN A 140 -19.20 9.32 -9.70
CA GLN A 140 -18.60 10.57 -10.21
C GLN A 140 -17.96 11.42 -9.11
N ASN A 141 -16.95 12.22 -9.45
CA ASN A 141 -16.32 13.15 -8.50
C ASN A 141 -17.01 14.52 -8.52
N GLY A 142 -18.04 14.69 -7.68
CA GLY A 142 -18.76 15.95 -7.56
C GLY A 142 -19.77 16.23 -8.69
N LEU A 143 -20.52 17.34 -8.54
CA LEU A 143 -21.61 17.71 -9.46
C LEU A 143 -21.14 18.13 -10.86
N LEU A 144 -19.90 18.61 -10.97
CA LEU A 144 -19.32 19.13 -12.22
C LEU A 144 -18.42 18.11 -12.92
N ALA A 145 -18.50 16.84 -12.54
CA ALA A 145 -17.70 15.77 -13.13
C ALA A 145 -17.90 15.71 -14.66
N ILE A 146 -16.79 15.69 -15.39
CA ILE A 146 -16.76 15.64 -16.86
C ILE A 146 -17.22 14.27 -17.37
N SER A 147 -17.02 13.23 -16.58
CA SER A 147 -17.38 11.85 -16.89
C SER A 147 -17.97 11.15 -15.68
N LYS A 148 -18.74 10.10 -15.95
CA LYS A 148 -19.49 9.36 -14.95
C LYS A 148 -19.51 7.89 -15.33
N ILE A 149 -19.52 7.02 -14.34
CA ILE A 149 -19.58 5.58 -14.53
C ILE A 149 -20.91 5.08 -13.97
N PRO A 150 -21.70 4.29 -14.72
CA PRO A 150 -22.88 3.63 -14.16
C PRO A 150 -22.49 2.71 -12.99
N LEU A 151 -23.21 2.79 -11.86
CA LEU A 151 -22.88 2.00 -10.67
C LEU A 151 -22.85 0.50 -10.97
N SER A 152 -23.74 0.00 -11.83
CA SER A 152 -23.77 -1.43 -12.17
C SER A 152 -22.46 -1.89 -12.82
N ASP A 153 -21.86 -1.07 -13.67
CA ASP A 153 -20.61 -1.40 -14.35
C ASP A 153 -19.41 -1.32 -13.41
N ALA A 154 -19.36 -0.30 -12.55
CA ALA A 154 -18.33 -0.23 -11.50
C ALA A 154 -18.35 -1.47 -10.59
N LEU A 155 -19.54 -1.91 -10.16
CA LEU A 155 -19.71 -3.09 -9.32
C LEU A 155 -19.34 -4.39 -10.03
N LYS A 156 -19.67 -4.55 -11.33
CA LYS A 156 -19.25 -5.71 -12.14
C LYS A 156 -17.73 -5.79 -12.24
N THR A 157 -17.06 -4.67 -12.53
CA THR A 157 -15.60 -4.60 -12.61
C THR A 157 -14.96 -4.93 -11.26
N ILE A 158 -15.45 -4.35 -10.16
CA ILE A 158 -14.98 -4.67 -8.81
C ILE A 158 -15.18 -6.16 -8.52
N ARG A 159 -16.36 -6.73 -8.80
CA ARG A 159 -16.64 -8.16 -8.59
C ARG A 159 -15.65 -9.05 -9.34
N GLN A 160 -15.25 -8.68 -10.56
CA GLN A 160 -14.28 -9.45 -11.35
C GLN A 160 -12.89 -9.37 -10.74
N SER A 161 -12.37 -8.16 -10.50
CA SER A 161 -10.96 -7.97 -10.13
C SER A 161 -10.66 -7.97 -8.63
N ALA A 162 -11.67 -7.91 -7.75
CA ALA A 162 -11.48 -7.80 -6.30
C ALA A 162 -10.52 -8.83 -5.71
N PHE A 163 -10.50 -10.07 -6.21
CA PHE A 163 -9.72 -11.16 -5.61
C PHE A 163 -8.73 -11.82 -6.57
N GLU A 164 -8.33 -11.13 -7.65
CA GLU A 164 -7.32 -11.66 -8.60
C GLU A 164 -5.93 -11.78 -7.96
N ARG A 165 -5.52 -10.77 -7.17
CA ARG A 165 -4.22 -10.72 -6.49
C ARG A 165 -4.22 -11.21 -5.05
N SER A 166 -5.31 -10.95 -4.32
CA SER A 166 -5.41 -11.24 -2.90
C SER A 166 -6.72 -11.93 -2.59
N ARG A 167 -6.68 -12.92 -1.69
CA ARG A 167 -7.90 -13.58 -1.18
C ARG A 167 -8.53 -12.83 -0.01
N TYR A 168 -7.84 -11.84 0.56
CA TYR A 168 -8.30 -11.10 1.74
C TYR A 168 -9.34 -10.04 1.38
N PRO A 169 -10.17 -9.63 2.35
CA PRO A 169 -11.34 -8.79 2.10
C PRO A 169 -11.01 -7.51 1.34
N LEU A 170 -11.96 -7.08 0.51
CA LEU A 170 -11.96 -5.74 -0.09
C LEU A 170 -12.95 -4.87 0.69
N ILE A 171 -12.50 -3.73 1.19
CA ILE A 171 -13.35 -2.75 1.86
C ILE A 171 -13.79 -1.72 0.81
N LEU A 172 -15.09 -1.60 0.62
CA LEU A 172 -15.71 -0.66 -0.30
C LEU A 172 -16.33 0.49 0.50
N ARG A 173 -15.66 1.64 0.50
CA ARG A 173 -16.16 2.87 1.11
C ARG A 173 -17.18 3.52 0.18
N LEU A 174 -18.36 3.84 0.72
CA LEU A 174 -19.39 4.57 -0.02
C LEU A 174 -19.48 6.01 0.50
N SER A 175 -19.21 6.98 -0.37
CA SER A 175 -19.57 8.38 -0.17
C SER A 175 -20.91 8.64 -0.84
N VAL A 176 -21.94 8.94 -0.05
CA VAL A 176 -23.33 8.91 -0.51
C VAL A 176 -23.85 10.33 -0.71
N HIS A 177 -24.03 10.76 -1.97
CA HIS A 177 -24.60 12.06 -2.32
C HIS A 177 -25.95 11.94 -3.03
N CYS A 178 -26.45 10.72 -3.21
CA CYS A 178 -27.73 10.43 -3.83
C CYS A 178 -28.91 10.56 -2.86
N SER A 179 -30.11 10.85 -3.39
CA SER A 179 -31.36 10.90 -2.64
C SER A 179 -31.77 9.51 -2.12
N CYS A 180 -32.62 9.43 -1.09
CA CYS A 180 -33.00 8.14 -0.50
C CYS A 180 -33.65 7.17 -1.50
N GLU A 181 -34.34 7.66 -2.53
CA GLU A 181 -34.93 6.82 -3.57
C GLU A 181 -33.83 6.11 -4.38
N TRP A 182 -32.83 6.87 -4.83
CA TRP A 182 -31.68 6.34 -5.55
C TRP A 182 -30.73 5.53 -4.65
N GLN A 183 -30.65 5.82 -3.36
CA GLN A 183 -29.93 4.97 -2.41
C GLN A 183 -30.54 3.56 -2.30
N LYS A 184 -31.88 3.44 -2.35
CA LYS A 184 -32.55 2.12 -2.39
C LYS A 184 -32.23 1.36 -3.67
N VAL A 185 -32.15 2.05 -4.80
CA VAL A 185 -31.70 1.45 -6.06
C VAL A 185 -30.24 1.03 -5.96
N ALA A 186 -29.36 1.89 -5.44
CA ALA A 186 -27.96 1.59 -5.22
C ALA A 186 -27.76 0.35 -4.33
N ALA A 187 -28.48 0.25 -3.21
CA ALA A 187 -28.42 -0.91 -2.32
C ALA A 187 -28.82 -2.21 -3.06
N LYS A 188 -29.87 -2.17 -3.88
CA LYS A 188 -30.27 -3.31 -4.72
C LYS A 188 -29.20 -3.68 -5.74
N LEU A 189 -28.60 -2.70 -6.41
CA LEU A 189 -27.53 -2.92 -7.38
C LEU A 189 -26.28 -3.51 -6.72
N ILE A 190 -25.90 -3.02 -5.53
CA ILE A 190 -24.78 -3.55 -4.73
C ILE A 190 -25.01 -5.03 -4.41
N VAL A 191 -26.18 -5.37 -3.85
CA VAL A 191 -26.53 -6.77 -3.53
C VAL A 191 -26.56 -7.64 -4.78
N THR A 192 -27.13 -7.15 -5.87
CA THR A 192 -27.29 -7.91 -7.12
C THR A 192 -25.95 -8.16 -7.81
N HIS A 193 -25.15 -7.11 -8.01
CA HIS A 193 -23.92 -7.19 -8.81
C HIS A 193 -22.73 -7.71 -8.03
N LEU A 194 -22.62 -7.44 -6.72
CA LEU A 194 -21.57 -8.06 -5.91
C LEU A 194 -21.95 -9.49 -5.50
N GLY A 195 -23.24 -9.80 -5.40
CA GLY A 195 -23.78 -11.14 -5.20
C GLY A 195 -23.13 -11.86 -4.02
N THR A 196 -22.71 -13.11 -4.23
CA THR A 196 -22.08 -13.96 -3.21
C THR A 196 -20.76 -13.45 -2.64
N LYS A 197 -20.11 -12.47 -3.30
CA LYS A 197 -18.88 -11.84 -2.78
C LYS A 197 -19.19 -10.74 -1.77
N LEU A 198 -20.41 -10.20 -1.73
CA LEU A 198 -20.80 -9.21 -0.73
C LEU A 198 -20.97 -9.89 0.63
N TYR A 199 -20.38 -9.31 1.67
CA TYR A 199 -20.74 -9.64 3.03
C TYR A 199 -22.03 -8.92 3.44
N LEU A 200 -22.99 -9.69 3.95
CA LEU A 200 -24.28 -9.18 4.42
C LEU A 200 -24.35 -9.33 5.95
N PRO A 201 -24.33 -8.22 6.72
CA PRO A 201 -24.37 -8.29 8.18
C PRO A 201 -25.60 -9.03 8.73
N SER A 202 -26.75 -8.93 8.05
CA SER A 202 -27.99 -9.59 8.46
C SER A 202 -27.97 -11.12 8.30
N ALA A 203 -27.05 -11.64 7.49
CA ALA A 203 -26.91 -13.07 7.23
C ALA A 203 -25.81 -13.72 8.09
N ASP A 204 -25.04 -12.92 8.81
CA ASP A 204 -23.99 -13.42 9.69
C ASP A 204 -24.58 -13.75 11.08
N PRO A 205 -24.51 -15.01 11.54
CA PRO A 205 -24.96 -15.38 12.88
C PRO A 205 -24.03 -14.85 13.98
N THR A 206 -22.85 -14.35 13.63
CA THR A 206 -21.85 -13.86 14.58
C THR A 206 -22.32 -12.58 15.26
N ASP A 207 -22.35 -12.61 16.59
CA ASP A 207 -22.61 -11.42 17.39
C ASP A 207 -21.33 -10.57 17.52
N TRP A 208 -21.15 -9.65 16.56
CA TRP A 208 -20.05 -8.68 16.56
C TRP A 208 -20.14 -7.64 17.70
N SER A 209 -21.20 -7.67 18.53
CA SER A 209 -21.27 -6.88 19.76
C SER A 209 -20.55 -7.54 20.94
N ASN A 210 -20.21 -8.84 20.83
CA ASN A 210 -19.51 -9.58 21.87
C ASN A 210 -18.02 -9.17 21.98
N GLU A 211 -17.61 -8.75 23.18
CA GLU A 211 -16.23 -8.30 23.49
C GLU A 211 -15.15 -9.37 23.27
N ARG A 212 -15.51 -10.65 23.12
CA ARG A 212 -14.55 -11.73 22.86
C ARG A 212 -14.27 -11.93 21.36
N VAL A 213 -15.05 -11.32 20.47
CA VAL A 213 -14.96 -11.55 19.01
C VAL A 213 -14.39 -10.32 18.31
N THR A 214 -13.36 -10.50 17.50
CA THR A 214 -12.72 -9.43 16.72
C THR A 214 -12.74 -9.76 15.25
N ALA A 215 -13.13 -8.80 14.42
CA ALA A 215 -13.12 -8.94 12.97
C ALA A 215 -11.67 -8.91 12.45
N SER A 216 -11.26 -9.99 11.76
CA SER A 216 -9.93 -10.12 11.15
C SER A 216 -10.00 -10.23 9.63
N PRO A 217 -8.91 -9.93 8.89
CA PRO A 217 -8.84 -10.21 7.46
C PRO A 217 -9.12 -11.68 7.11
N TRP A 218 -8.75 -12.62 7.99
CA TRP A 218 -8.99 -14.05 7.81
C TRP A 218 -10.48 -14.41 7.76
N ASP A 219 -11.31 -13.78 8.59
CA ASP A 219 -12.75 -14.12 8.70
C ASP A 219 -13.54 -13.78 7.43
N PHE A 220 -13.06 -12.79 6.66
CA PHE A 220 -13.75 -12.24 5.50
C PHE A 220 -13.03 -12.51 4.18
N GLN A 221 -12.31 -13.64 4.09
CA GLN A 221 -11.69 -14.05 2.84
C GLN A 221 -12.72 -14.14 1.70
N GLN A 222 -12.34 -13.57 0.54
CA GLN A 222 -13.19 -13.45 -0.65
C GLN A 222 -14.53 -12.75 -0.39
N ARG A 223 -14.55 -11.82 0.56
CA ARG A 223 -15.70 -10.96 0.85
C ARG A 223 -15.41 -9.49 0.62
N ILE A 224 -16.41 -8.78 0.12
CA ILE A 224 -16.44 -7.33 -0.06
C ILE A 224 -17.26 -6.78 1.09
N LEU A 225 -16.67 -5.89 1.88
CA LEU A 225 -17.26 -5.28 3.06
C LEU A 225 -17.63 -3.83 2.75
N ILE A 226 -18.85 -3.40 3.09
CA ILE A 226 -19.25 -2.00 2.88
C ILE A 226 -18.85 -1.17 4.08
N MET A 227 -18.09 -0.10 3.86
CA MET A 227 -17.71 0.88 4.87
C MET A 227 -18.45 2.19 4.64
N GLY A 228 -18.99 2.79 5.69
CA GLY A 228 -19.82 3.97 5.55
C GLY A 228 -20.44 4.48 6.85
N LYS A 229 -21.30 5.49 6.73
CA LYS A 229 -22.13 6.00 7.83
C LYS A 229 -23.34 5.09 8.04
N ARG A 230 -23.74 4.87 9.30
CA ARG A 230 -24.84 3.96 9.68
C ARG A 230 -25.90 4.68 10.53
N LEU A 231 -27.17 4.32 10.35
CA LEU A 231 -28.31 4.81 11.16
C LEU A 231 -28.27 4.23 12.59
N CYS A 232 -28.48 5.09 13.59
CA CYS A 232 -28.40 4.71 15.01
C CYS A 232 -29.72 4.14 15.58
N CYS A 233 -30.88 4.52 15.05
CA CYS A 233 -32.18 4.00 15.50
C CYS A 233 -32.65 2.87 14.57
N PRO A 234 -33.08 1.70 15.08
CA PRO A 234 -33.57 0.57 14.26
C PRO A 234 -35.01 0.73 13.75
N SER A 235 -35.76 1.74 14.21
CA SER A 235 -37.20 1.90 13.90
C SER A 235 -37.54 2.86 12.75
N SER A 236 -36.56 3.57 12.16
CA SER A 236 -36.80 4.59 11.13
C SER A 236 -36.30 4.15 9.75
N ASP A 237 -37.10 4.24 8.70
CA ASP A 237 -36.70 3.84 7.34
C ASP A 237 -35.65 4.76 6.71
N SER A 238 -35.46 5.96 7.27
CA SER A 238 -34.41 6.90 6.91
C SER A 238 -34.08 7.81 8.09
N GLY A 239 -32.88 8.39 8.10
CA GLY A 239 -32.47 9.36 9.12
C GLY A 239 -31.44 10.36 8.59
N GLU A 240 -31.38 11.53 9.22
CA GLU A 240 -30.36 12.53 8.91
C GLU A 240 -29.02 12.14 9.56
N ILE A 241 -27.94 12.21 8.78
CA ILE A 241 -26.57 12.04 9.25
C ILE A 241 -25.77 13.25 8.82
N SER A 242 -24.87 13.71 9.69
CA SER A 242 -23.93 14.80 9.37
C SER A 242 -23.04 14.38 8.20
N GLU A 243 -23.00 15.15 7.11
CA GLU A 243 -21.83 15.23 6.24
C GLU A 243 -20.86 16.23 6.86
N ASP A 244 -19.68 15.74 7.18
CA ASP A 244 -18.58 16.63 7.47
C ASP A 244 -17.89 16.89 6.14
N ASP A 245 -17.89 18.16 5.74
CA ASP A 245 -17.25 18.65 4.53
C ASP A 245 -15.74 18.72 4.78
N ASP A 246 -14.97 17.86 4.09
CA ASP A 246 -13.50 17.76 4.22
C ASP A 246 -12.75 18.96 3.62
N GLY A 247 -13.44 19.99 3.12
CA GLY A 247 -12.83 21.16 2.47
C GLY A 247 -12.30 22.25 3.42
N ILE A 248 -11.14 22.82 3.11
CA ILE A 248 -10.72 24.14 3.62
C ILE A 248 -11.36 25.23 2.73
N ALA A 249 -12.36 25.93 3.25
CA ALA A 249 -12.73 27.27 2.82
C ALA A 249 -12.86 28.24 4.02
N SER A 250 -12.23 29.39 3.83
CA SER A 250 -12.17 30.58 4.66
C SER A 250 -13.50 30.99 5.33
N SER A 251 -13.34 31.62 6.51
CA SER A 251 -14.32 32.29 7.37
C SER A 251 -15.66 32.67 6.73
N SER A 252 -16.62 31.76 6.76
CA SER A 252 -18.05 32.07 6.86
C SER A 252 -18.77 30.88 7.48
N ARG A 253 -19.77 31.15 8.32
CA ARG A 253 -20.52 30.14 9.11
C ARG A 253 -20.96 28.96 8.22
N ARG A 254 -20.27 27.83 8.30
CA ARG A 254 -20.57 26.62 7.52
C ARG A 254 -21.84 25.96 8.06
N ARG A 255 -22.81 25.71 7.17
CA ARG A 255 -23.91 24.77 7.45
C ARG A 255 -23.38 23.37 7.18
N THR A 256 -23.33 22.54 8.20
CA THR A 256 -23.16 21.09 8.06
C THR A 256 -24.22 20.58 7.08
N ARG A 257 -23.81 20.01 5.95
CA ARG A 257 -24.77 19.37 5.05
C ARG A 257 -25.28 18.12 5.76
N ARG A 258 -26.58 17.88 5.71
CA ARG A 258 -27.19 16.69 6.29
C ARG A 258 -27.61 15.80 5.14
N ILE A 259 -26.98 14.63 4.99
CA ILE A 259 -27.51 13.61 4.09
C ILE A 259 -28.60 12.88 4.85
N ARG A 260 -29.66 12.54 4.14
CA ARG A 260 -30.63 11.57 4.60
C ARG A 260 -30.21 10.18 4.12
N LEU A 261 -29.85 9.28 5.03
CA LEU A 261 -29.47 7.90 4.71
C LEU A 261 -30.70 6.98 4.80
N CYS A 262 -30.88 6.08 3.82
CA CYS A 262 -31.91 5.04 3.87
C CYS A 262 -31.44 3.81 4.64
N ARG A 263 -32.40 3.08 5.21
CA ARG A 263 -32.15 1.83 5.95
C ARG A 263 -31.46 0.78 5.08
N GLU A 264 -31.92 0.59 3.84
CA GLU A 264 -31.47 -0.47 2.95
C GLU A 264 -29.97 -0.36 2.64
N LEU A 265 -29.43 0.86 2.52
CA LEU A 265 -28.00 1.10 2.34
C LEU A 265 -27.25 1.02 3.68
N SER A 266 -27.84 1.55 4.75
CA SER A 266 -27.29 1.52 6.11
C SER A 266 -27.07 0.08 6.63
N ASP A 267 -27.95 -0.85 6.29
CA ASP A 267 -27.91 -2.23 6.80
C ASP A 267 -26.83 -3.09 6.09
N LEU A 268 -26.30 -2.63 4.96
CA LEU A 268 -25.15 -3.26 4.30
C LEU A 268 -23.83 -3.03 5.05
N ILE A 269 -23.76 -1.99 5.88
CA ILE A 269 -22.53 -1.61 6.59
C ILE A 269 -22.41 -2.44 7.87
N PRO A 270 -21.35 -3.27 8.03
CA PRO A 270 -21.11 -4.01 9.26
C PRO A 270 -20.92 -3.08 10.45
N GLN A 271 -21.27 -3.55 11.64
CA GLN A 271 -21.16 -2.73 12.85
C GLN A 271 -19.72 -2.27 13.11
N PHE A 272 -18.70 -3.05 12.70
CA PHE A 272 -17.27 -2.77 12.86
C PHE A 272 -16.62 -1.92 11.76
N LEU A 273 -17.38 -1.52 10.72
CA LEU A 273 -16.92 -0.61 9.66
C LEU A 273 -17.76 0.68 9.61
N GLN A 274 -18.35 1.06 10.75
CA GLN A 274 -19.11 2.29 10.83
C GLN A 274 -18.17 3.49 10.95
N LEU A 275 -18.22 4.41 9.99
CA LEU A 275 -17.41 5.62 9.99
C LEU A 275 -17.95 6.66 10.99
N LYS A 276 -17.03 7.28 11.71
CA LYS A 276 -17.24 8.40 12.63
C LYS A 276 -16.10 9.40 12.48
N THR A 277 -16.38 10.70 12.57
CA THR A 277 -15.34 11.73 12.39
C THR A 277 -14.71 12.13 13.72
N VAL A 278 -13.57 12.82 13.68
CA VAL A 278 -12.90 13.32 14.89
C VAL A 278 -13.70 14.39 15.64
N ASN A 279 -14.56 15.13 14.95
CA ASN A 279 -15.44 16.07 15.64
C ASN A 279 -16.50 15.33 16.48
N ASP A 280 -16.93 14.14 16.03
CA ASP A 280 -17.73 13.23 16.85
C ASP A 280 -16.92 12.69 18.07
N LEU A 281 -15.58 12.67 18.00
CA LEU A 281 -14.69 12.28 19.12
C LEU A 281 -14.62 13.38 20.20
N MET A 282 -14.59 14.66 19.83
CA MET A 282 -14.37 15.78 20.77
C MET A 282 -15.66 16.45 21.29
N ALA A 283 -16.78 16.36 20.57
CA ALA A 283 -18.05 16.98 20.96
C ALA A 283 -18.80 16.14 22.02
N THR A 284 -18.27 16.07 23.24
CA THR A 284 -18.88 15.35 24.36
C THR A 284 -19.70 16.29 25.26
N ALA A 285 -20.99 16.42 24.95
CA ALA A 285 -22.00 16.65 25.98
C ALA A 285 -22.22 15.33 26.77
N PRO A 286 -22.56 15.37 28.08
CA PRO A 286 -22.47 14.23 29.00
C PRO A 286 -23.41 13.03 28.74
N ASN A 287 -24.14 12.98 27.63
CA ASN A 287 -25.10 11.90 27.30
C ASN A 287 -25.00 11.36 25.85
N SER A 288 -23.92 11.63 25.10
CA SER A 288 -23.75 11.09 23.74
C SER A 288 -22.96 9.77 23.76
N GLN A 289 -23.46 8.76 23.05
CA GLN A 289 -22.89 7.41 22.95
C GLN A 289 -21.39 7.43 22.61
N THR A 290 -20.59 6.95 23.54
CA THR A 290 -19.12 6.83 23.50
C THR A 290 -18.68 6.01 22.28
N MET A 291 -17.72 6.51 21.51
CA MET A 291 -17.18 5.75 20.38
C MET A 291 -16.56 4.43 20.84
N ASN A 292 -16.94 3.32 20.21
CA ASN A 292 -16.41 2.00 20.52
C ASN A 292 -15.35 1.60 19.49
N PRO A 293 -14.09 1.32 19.89
CA PRO A 293 -13.00 0.93 18.98
C PRO A 293 -13.26 -0.36 18.20
N ARG A 294 -14.20 -1.20 18.66
CA ARG A 294 -14.60 -2.43 17.98
C ARG A 294 -15.65 -2.20 16.90
N HIS A 295 -16.37 -1.08 16.96
CA HIS A 295 -17.48 -0.77 16.07
C HIS A 295 -17.13 0.35 15.11
N HIS A 296 -16.34 1.32 15.54
CA HIS A 296 -16.15 2.53 14.76
C HIS A 296 -14.76 2.63 14.15
N ILE A 297 -14.76 3.14 12.91
CA ILE A 297 -13.57 3.61 12.22
C ILE A 297 -13.49 5.12 12.38
N ALA A 298 -12.35 5.60 12.85
CA ALA A 298 -12.06 7.02 12.96
C ALA A 298 -11.63 7.56 11.59
N TYR A 299 -12.48 8.35 10.96
CA TYR A 299 -12.21 9.00 9.68
C TYR A 299 -11.71 10.42 9.91
N ILE A 300 -10.54 10.74 9.36
CA ILE A 300 -9.79 11.96 9.64
C ILE A 300 -9.28 12.58 8.34
N SER A 301 -9.48 13.87 8.14
CA SER A 301 -8.85 14.58 7.03
C SER A 301 -7.35 14.73 7.23
N GLU A 302 -6.58 14.73 6.14
CA GLU A 302 -5.13 14.97 6.12
C GLU A 302 -4.70 16.11 7.06
N THR A 303 -5.34 17.28 6.95
CA THR A 303 -4.98 18.46 7.77
C THR A 303 -5.20 18.24 9.26
N THR A 304 -6.23 17.48 9.63
CA THR A 304 -6.46 17.15 11.04
C THR A 304 -5.47 16.09 11.52
N ALA A 305 -5.20 15.06 10.70
CA ALA A 305 -4.22 14.03 11.02
C ALA A 305 -2.82 14.64 11.23
N LEU A 306 -2.36 15.52 10.32
CA LEU A 306 -1.09 16.25 10.46
C LEU A 306 -1.05 17.13 11.72
N ARG A 307 -2.16 17.78 12.08
CA ARG A 307 -2.22 18.54 13.34
C ARG A 307 -2.05 17.63 14.56
N LEU A 308 -2.67 16.44 14.53
CA LEU A 308 -2.57 15.46 15.60
C LEU A 308 -1.15 14.88 15.72
N THR A 309 -0.48 14.55 14.60
CA THR A 309 0.92 14.08 14.62
C THR A 309 1.87 15.11 15.24
N HIS A 310 1.67 16.41 14.98
CA HIS A 310 2.58 17.43 15.51
C HIS A 310 2.23 17.93 16.92
N THR A 311 0.95 17.94 17.29
CA THR A 311 0.49 18.59 18.54
C THR A 311 0.10 17.60 19.64
N TYR A 312 -0.39 16.41 19.24
CA TYR A 312 -0.99 15.40 20.12
C TYR A 312 -0.51 13.98 19.73
N ALA A 313 0.80 13.87 19.47
CA ALA A 313 1.45 12.63 19.01
C ALA A 313 1.14 11.41 19.90
N PRO A 314 1.25 11.48 21.25
CA PRO A 314 0.95 10.35 22.12
C PRO A 314 -0.50 9.89 22.03
N GLU A 315 -1.44 10.84 22.06
CA GLU A 315 -2.87 10.55 21.99
C GLU A 315 -3.25 9.99 20.61
N PHE A 316 -2.57 10.45 19.55
CA PHE A 316 -2.80 9.96 18.21
C PHE A 316 -2.29 8.52 18.02
N ALA A 317 -1.09 8.21 18.54
CA ALA A 317 -0.56 6.85 18.56
C ALA A 317 -1.46 5.90 19.39
N GLN A 318 -2.00 6.37 20.51
CA GLN A 318 -2.97 5.60 21.29
C GLN A 318 -4.27 5.37 20.49
N THR A 319 -4.76 6.41 19.80
CA THR A 319 -5.98 6.32 18.99
C THR A 319 -5.83 5.30 17.88
N SER A 320 -4.73 5.29 17.15
CA SER A 320 -4.47 4.34 16.05
C SER A 320 -4.09 2.93 16.53
N ARG A 321 -3.76 2.75 17.81
CA ARG A 321 -3.63 1.45 18.44
C ARG A 321 -5.00 0.84 18.72
N ASP A 322 -5.91 1.64 19.26
CA ASP A 322 -7.20 1.17 19.76
C ASP A 322 -8.25 1.13 18.64
N TYR A 323 -8.26 2.12 17.74
CA TYR A 323 -9.19 2.25 16.62
C TYR A 323 -8.53 1.92 15.28
N VAL A 324 -9.35 1.50 14.31
CA VAL A 324 -8.98 1.63 12.90
C VAL A 324 -9.12 3.10 12.50
N VAL A 325 -8.04 3.70 12.03
CA VAL A 325 -7.95 5.10 11.60
C VAL A 325 -7.79 5.14 10.09
N CYS A 326 -8.61 5.97 9.46
CA CYS A 326 -8.60 6.24 8.03
C CYS A 326 -8.27 7.71 7.80
N VAL A 327 -7.21 7.99 7.03
CA VAL A 327 -6.78 9.32 6.64
C VAL A 327 -7.03 9.52 5.14
N SER A 328 -7.74 10.59 4.79
CA SER A 328 -8.04 10.97 3.40
C SER A 328 -7.26 12.20 2.93
N PRO A 329 -6.86 12.27 1.66
CA PRO A 329 -6.23 13.44 1.07
C PRO A 329 -7.09 14.70 1.19
N ASN A 330 -6.45 15.86 1.38
CA ASN A 330 -7.15 17.13 1.39
C ASN A 330 -7.76 17.43 0.01
N PRO A 331 -9.03 17.88 -0.07
CA PRO A 331 -9.65 18.33 -1.32
C PRO A 331 -8.89 19.44 -2.08
N SER A 332 -7.99 20.17 -1.42
CA SER A 332 -7.11 21.15 -2.06
C SER A 332 -6.09 20.54 -3.03
N ARG A 333 -5.85 19.22 -2.95
CA ARG A 333 -4.98 18.46 -3.85
C ARG A 333 -5.70 18.19 -5.17
N THR A 334 -6.07 19.28 -5.87
CA THR A 334 -6.85 19.20 -7.10
C THR A 334 -6.09 18.51 -8.23
N ASP A 335 -4.76 18.49 -8.16
CA ASP A 335 -3.84 17.79 -9.07
C ASP A 335 -3.69 16.30 -8.75
N SER A 336 -4.44 15.76 -7.78
CA SER A 336 -4.31 14.39 -7.27
C SER A 336 -2.93 14.09 -6.68
N SER A 337 -2.16 15.09 -6.23
CA SER A 337 -0.93 14.87 -5.47
C SER A 337 -1.18 14.00 -4.24
N ASN A 338 -0.17 13.25 -3.81
CA ASN A 338 -0.29 12.32 -2.70
C ASN A 338 0.24 12.88 -1.38
N VAL A 339 -0.39 12.46 -0.29
CA VAL A 339 0.13 12.61 1.07
C VAL A 339 1.31 11.65 1.27
N ASN A 340 2.24 11.96 2.17
CA ASN A 340 3.28 11.01 2.54
C ASN A 340 2.68 9.91 3.45
N PRO A 341 2.53 8.66 2.99
CA PRO A 341 1.90 7.64 3.80
C PRO A 341 2.77 7.19 4.98
N GLN A 342 4.10 7.28 4.85
CA GLN A 342 5.03 6.90 5.93
C GLN A 342 4.83 7.77 7.18
N GLU A 343 4.50 9.05 7.01
CA GLU A 343 4.26 9.95 8.13
C GLU A 343 3.12 9.46 9.03
N PHE A 344 2.08 8.84 8.46
CA PHE A 344 0.94 8.30 9.21
C PHE A 344 1.17 6.85 9.65
N TRP A 345 1.85 6.03 8.84
CA TRP A 345 2.25 4.68 9.26
C TRP A 345 3.16 4.70 10.49
N ASN A 346 3.99 5.73 10.63
CA ASN A 346 4.80 5.98 11.83
C ASN A 346 3.97 6.05 13.11
N TYR A 347 2.73 6.54 13.02
CA TYR A 347 1.78 6.58 14.13
C TYR A 347 0.80 5.42 14.09
N GLY A 348 1.04 4.35 13.32
CA GLY A 348 0.19 3.15 13.32
C GLY A 348 -1.18 3.30 12.63
N VAL A 349 -1.36 4.35 11.82
CA VAL A 349 -2.58 4.57 11.01
C VAL A 349 -2.69 3.49 9.95
N GLN A 350 -3.86 2.84 9.88
CA GLN A 350 -4.06 1.62 9.11
C GLN A 350 -4.44 1.91 7.65
N MET A 351 -5.36 2.85 7.43
CA MET A 351 -5.86 3.20 6.09
C MET A 351 -5.41 4.61 5.73
N VAL A 352 -4.27 4.72 5.04
CA VAL A 352 -3.84 5.99 4.45
C VAL A 352 -4.23 5.98 3.00
N GLU A 353 -5.26 6.74 2.64
CA GLU A 353 -5.74 6.80 1.27
C GLU A 353 -4.78 7.61 0.39
N VAL A 354 -4.39 7.02 -0.75
CA VAL A 354 -3.57 7.67 -1.79
C VAL A 354 -4.27 7.62 -3.15
N ASN A 355 -3.99 8.59 -4.01
CA ASN A 355 -4.39 8.65 -5.40
C ASN A 355 -3.48 7.72 -6.23
N TYR A 356 -3.98 6.51 -6.53
CA TYR A 356 -3.21 5.44 -7.21
C TYR A 356 -2.79 5.80 -8.64
N GLN A 357 -3.47 6.77 -9.24
CA GLN A 357 -3.17 7.27 -10.58
C GLN A 357 -1.97 8.22 -10.63
N THR A 358 -1.50 8.71 -9.48
CA THR A 358 -0.44 9.72 -9.41
C THR A 358 0.91 9.08 -9.07
N PRO A 359 1.80 8.86 -10.05
CA PRO A 359 3.13 8.30 -9.79
C PRO A 359 4.00 9.24 -8.96
N GLY A 360 5.07 8.71 -8.37
CA GLY A 360 6.06 9.45 -7.59
C GLY A 360 6.32 8.80 -6.24
N LEU A 361 7.14 9.46 -5.42
CA LEU A 361 7.65 8.92 -4.15
C LEU A 361 6.56 8.30 -3.28
N MET A 362 5.42 8.96 -3.11
CA MET A 362 4.38 8.46 -2.20
C MET A 362 3.74 7.16 -2.69
N MET A 363 3.59 6.99 -4.01
CA MET A 363 3.13 5.73 -4.59
C MET A 363 4.22 4.68 -4.62
N ASP A 364 5.49 5.07 -4.76
CA ASP A 364 6.64 4.16 -4.62
C ASP A 364 6.67 3.53 -3.22
N LEU A 365 6.45 4.34 -2.18
CA LEU A 365 6.33 3.86 -0.79
C LEU A 365 5.10 2.97 -0.58
N GLN A 366 3.96 3.32 -1.18
CA GLN A 366 2.74 2.49 -1.17
C GLN A 366 3.00 1.11 -1.79
N ASP A 367 3.53 1.08 -3.02
CA ASP A 367 3.78 -0.16 -3.75
C ASP A 367 4.86 -0.98 -3.03
N GLY A 368 5.90 -0.34 -2.47
CA GLY A 368 6.93 -0.97 -1.66
C GLY A 368 6.38 -1.62 -0.38
N ARG A 369 5.67 -0.85 0.48
CA ARG A 369 5.07 -1.37 1.72
C ARG A 369 4.15 -2.56 1.45
N PHE A 370 3.27 -2.45 0.46
CA PHE A 370 2.28 -3.49 0.16
C PHE A 370 2.77 -4.54 -0.83
N SER A 371 4.08 -4.60 -1.10
CA SER A 371 4.74 -5.78 -1.67
C SER A 371 4.97 -6.88 -0.62
N GLU A 372 5.02 -6.49 0.66
CA GLU A 372 5.18 -7.39 1.81
C GLU A 372 4.01 -8.37 1.94
N ASN A 373 4.27 -9.47 2.68
CA ASN A 373 3.26 -10.46 3.07
C ASN A 373 2.50 -11.03 1.85
N GLY A 374 3.26 -11.39 0.81
CA GLY A 374 2.76 -11.92 -0.45
C GLY A 374 1.98 -10.93 -1.29
N GLY A 375 2.20 -9.62 -1.11
CA GLY A 375 1.49 -8.58 -1.84
C GLY A 375 -0.02 -8.60 -1.58
N CYS A 376 -0.46 -9.06 -0.41
CA CYS A 376 -1.88 -9.32 -0.19
C CYS A 376 -2.69 -8.06 0.18
N GLY A 377 -2.01 -6.93 0.36
CA GLY A 377 -2.58 -5.61 0.69
C GLY A 377 -2.93 -5.41 2.17
N TYR A 378 -2.56 -6.37 3.03
CA TYR A 378 -2.65 -6.30 4.49
C TYR A 378 -1.28 -6.66 5.08
N VAL A 379 -0.70 -5.74 5.83
CA VAL A 379 0.63 -5.89 6.46
C VAL A 379 0.48 -5.70 7.96
N LEU A 380 0.92 -6.67 8.75
CA LEU A 380 0.81 -6.61 10.21
C LEU A 380 1.68 -5.45 10.74
N LYS A 381 1.12 -4.64 11.64
CA LYS A 381 1.85 -3.53 12.25
C LYS A 381 2.96 -4.06 13.17
N PRO A 382 4.07 -3.31 13.31
CA PRO A 382 5.12 -3.68 14.23
C PRO A 382 4.62 -3.92 15.65
N SER A 383 5.17 -4.92 16.31
CA SER A 383 4.75 -5.30 17.67
C SER A 383 4.89 -4.14 18.66
N VAL A 384 5.95 -3.34 18.52
CA VAL A 384 6.23 -2.14 19.32
C VAL A 384 5.11 -1.09 19.27
N MET A 385 4.36 -1.00 18.16
CA MET A 385 3.23 -0.06 18.04
C MET A 385 2.03 -0.42 18.92
N ASN A 386 2.08 -1.58 19.57
CA ASN A 386 1.04 -2.02 20.49
C ASN A 386 1.36 -1.69 21.95
N GLU A 387 2.57 -1.20 22.23
CA GLU A 387 3.00 -0.81 23.57
C GLU A 387 2.46 0.56 23.97
N ASP A 388 2.19 0.77 25.26
CA ASP A 388 1.61 2.02 25.79
C ASP A 388 2.54 3.25 25.60
N PHE A 389 3.84 3.02 25.44
CA PHE A 389 4.85 4.08 25.40
C PHE A 389 5.42 4.34 24.01
N PHE A 390 4.86 3.71 22.97
CA PHE A 390 5.34 3.94 21.61
C PHE A 390 4.87 5.30 21.09
N ILE A 391 5.83 6.20 20.84
CA ILE A 391 5.61 7.47 20.17
C ILE A 391 6.64 7.57 19.04
N ALA A 392 6.15 7.85 17.83
CA ALA A 392 7.02 8.05 16.68
C ALA A 392 7.96 9.24 16.93
N GLY A 393 9.28 8.99 16.94
CA GLY A 393 10.32 10.00 17.16
C GLY A 393 10.99 9.97 18.53
N ASP A 394 10.44 9.21 19.48
CA ASP A 394 11.12 8.98 20.76
C ASP A 394 12.25 7.94 20.61
N LYS A 395 13.22 8.00 21.53
CA LYS A 395 14.26 6.96 21.62
C LYS A 395 13.63 5.66 22.11
N LEU A 396 13.50 4.71 21.19
CA LEU A 396 13.00 3.38 21.50
C LEU A 396 14.04 2.55 22.25
N PRO A 397 13.63 1.65 23.17
CA PRO A 397 14.52 0.77 23.90
C PRO A 397 14.99 -0.44 23.07
N THR A 398 15.02 -0.33 21.74
CA THR A 398 15.44 -1.40 20.83
C THR A 398 16.89 -1.20 20.40
N THR A 399 17.62 -2.30 20.21
CA THR A 399 18.98 -2.25 19.65
C THR A 399 18.87 -2.11 18.14
N PRO A 400 19.41 -1.03 17.53
CA PRO A 400 19.31 -0.87 16.08
C PRO A 400 20.07 -1.94 15.32
N GLN A 401 19.54 -2.34 14.17
CA GLN A 401 20.24 -3.16 13.19
C GLN A 401 21.13 -2.27 12.31
N ILE A 402 22.24 -2.82 11.81
CA ILE A 402 23.14 -2.12 10.89
C ILE A 402 22.99 -2.71 9.49
N LEU A 403 22.57 -1.87 8.55
CA LEU A 403 22.50 -2.22 7.13
C LEU A 403 23.80 -1.82 6.45
N HIS A 404 24.55 -2.81 5.97
CA HIS A 404 25.70 -2.60 5.09
C HIS A 404 25.24 -2.82 3.64
N LEU A 405 25.31 -1.77 2.83
CA LEU A 405 24.84 -1.79 1.45
C LEU A 405 26.00 -1.43 0.53
N ARG A 406 26.23 -2.23 -0.53
CA ARG A 406 27.22 -1.91 -1.55
C ARG A 406 26.54 -1.84 -2.92
N ILE A 407 26.54 -0.66 -3.52
CA ILE A 407 26.04 -0.45 -4.88
C ILE A 407 27.19 -0.75 -5.84
N LEU A 408 27.09 -1.85 -6.57
CA LEU A 408 28.15 -2.32 -7.47
C LEU A 408 28.05 -1.64 -8.83
N SER A 409 26.96 -1.86 -9.56
CA SER A 409 26.77 -1.38 -10.92
C SER A 409 25.29 -1.35 -11.31
N GLY A 410 24.98 -0.62 -12.37
CA GLY A 410 23.71 -0.72 -13.09
C GLY A 410 23.86 -1.53 -14.38
N GLN A 411 22.75 -2.05 -14.91
CA GLN A 411 22.75 -2.76 -16.20
C GLN A 411 21.56 -2.29 -17.04
N GLN A 412 21.82 -1.92 -18.28
CA GLN A 412 20.83 -1.54 -19.29
C GLN A 412 19.85 -0.48 -18.78
N LEU A 413 20.37 0.60 -18.18
CA LEU A 413 19.53 1.66 -17.66
C LEU A 413 18.71 2.28 -18.82
N PRO A 414 17.37 2.39 -18.68
CA PRO A 414 16.55 2.97 -19.72
C PRO A 414 16.89 4.45 -19.88
N ARG A 415 16.73 4.97 -21.10
CA ARG A 415 16.85 6.41 -21.30
C ARG A 415 15.70 7.14 -20.60
N PRO A 416 15.98 8.24 -19.86
CA PRO A 416 14.94 9.06 -19.24
C PRO A 416 13.88 9.49 -20.25
N ARG A 417 12.61 9.49 -19.83
CA ARG A 417 11.49 9.90 -20.68
C ARG A 417 11.55 11.40 -20.93
N GLY A 418 11.66 11.79 -22.20
CA GLY A 418 11.71 13.20 -22.60
C GLY A 418 13.12 13.77 -22.72
N SER A 419 14.16 12.96 -22.48
CA SER A 419 15.54 13.36 -22.71
C SER A 419 15.77 13.73 -24.18
N ASN A 420 16.32 14.92 -24.40
CA ASN A 420 16.70 15.44 -25.70
C ASN A 420 18.17 15.12 -26.05
N ALA A 421 18.86 14.34 -25.20
CA ALA A 421 20.26 13.98 -25.40
C ALA A 421 20.43 13.19 -26.70
N LYS A 422 21.33 13.65 -27.57
CA LYS A 422 21.71 12.94 -28.80
C LYS A 422 22.77 11.89 -28.49
N GLY A 423 22.37 10.64 -28.27
CA GLY A 423 23.28 9.50 -28.06
C GLY A 423 22.91 8.67 -26.84
N ASP A 424 23.81 7.79 -26.39
CA ASP A 424 23.72 6.97 -25.16
C ASP A 424 24.43 7.61 -23.95
N SER A 425 24.61 8.93 -23.99
CA SER A 425 25.32 9.72 -22.98
C SER A 425 24.39 10.11 -21.82
N SER A 426 24.06 9.16 -20.94
CA SER A 426 23.55 9.48 -19.62
C SER A 426 24.70 9.45 -18.61
N ASP A 427 24.58 10.26 -17.57
CA ASP A 427 25.47 10.38 -16.44
C ASP A 427 24.77 9.84 -15.18
N PRO A 428 24.57 8.50 -15.03
CA PRO A 428 23.74 7.96 -13.97
C PRO A 428 24.40 8.04 -12.59
N PHE A 429 23.57 8.19 -11.56
CA PHE A 429 23.89 7.94 -10.15
C PHE A 429 22.71 7.29 -9.42
N VAL A 430 22.99 6.70 -8.26
CA VAL A 430 21.99 6.05 -7.41
C VAL A 430 21.85 6.80 -6.10
N VAL A 431 20.63 7.16 -5.74
CA VAL A 431 20.26 7.67 -4.42
C VAL A 431 19.63 6.52 -3.62
N ILE A 432 20.06 6.39 -2.38
CA ILE A 432 19.56 5.42 -1.41
C ILE A 432 18.86 6.21 -0.32
N GLU A 433 17.56 5.99 -0.17
CA GLU A 433 16.73 6.64 0.83
C GLU A 433 16.17 5.59 1.78
N ILE A 434 16.25 5.85 3.08
CA ILE A 434 15.59 5.06 4.11
C ILE A 434 14.42 5.87 4.66
N PHE A 435 13.23 5.29 4.59
CA PHE A 435 12.00 5.84 5.13
C PHE A 435 11.56 4.99 6.32
N GLY A 436 11.18 5.63 7.42
CA GLY A 436 10.79 4.95 8.64
C GLY A 436 10.40 5.96 9.70
N ILE A 437 10.64 5.62 10.98
CA ILE A 437 10.64 6.64 12.03
C ILE A 437 11.75 7.66 11.77
N ALA A 438 11.60 8.88 12.31
CA ALA A 438 12.56 9.96 12.08
C ALA A 438 14.02 9.61 12.44
N ALA A 439 14.24 8.71 13.40
CA ALA A 439 15.57 8.25 13.79
C ALA A 439 16.26 7.35 12.75
N ASP A 440 15.47 6.71 11.87
CA ASP A 440 15.96 5.78 10.85
C ASP A 440 16.07 6.44 9.47
N CYS A 441 15.46 7.61 9.29
CA CYS A 441 15.47 8.33 8.02
C CYS A 441 16.90 8.73 7.63
N ALA A 442 17.32 8.34 6.43
CA ALA A 442 18.64 8.64 5.88
C ALA A 442 18.57 8.78 4.35
N GLU A 443 19.46 9.57 3.79
CA GLU A 443 19.63 9.72 2.34
C GLU A 443 21.12 9.81 2.02
N GLU A 444 21.58 8.94 1.13
CA GLU A 444 22.96 8.93 0.62
C GLU A 444 22.93 8.73 -0.89
N ARG A 445 23.98 9.14 -1.60
CA ARG A 445 24.08 8.93 -3.05
C ARG A 445 25.46 8.47 -3.48
N THR A 446 25.50 7.71 -4.57
CA THR A 446 26.75 7.41 -5.27
C THR A 446 27.27 8.65 -5.99
N LYS A 447 28.52 8.56 -6.43
CA LYS A 447 29.08 9.43 -7.45
C LYS A 447 28.41 9.16 -8.79
N THR A 448 28.40 10.21 -9.60
CA THR A 448 27.96 10.17 -10.98
C THR A 448 28.97 9.42 -11.85
N VAL A 449 28.50 8.42 -12.60
CA VAL A 449 29.28 7.75 -13.64
C VAL A 449 29.03 8.48 -14.95
N ARG A 450 30.08 8.99 -15.60
CA ARG A 450 29.90 9.81 -16.80
C ARG A 450 29.81 8.99 -18.09
N ASN A 451 28.84 9.32 -18.94
CA ASN A 451 28.62 8.81 -20.29
C ASN A 451 28.56 7.27 -20.37
N ASP A 452 27.96 6.63 -19.38
CA ASP A 452 27.79 5.17 -19.35
C ASP A 452 26.39 4.79 -18.84
N SER A 453 25.44 4.76 -19.77
CA SER A 453 24.06 4.29 -19.55
C SER A 453 23.97 2.75 -19.48
N HIS A 454 24.92 2.04 -20.07
CA HIS A 454 24.76 0.61 -20.34
C HIS A 454 25.20 -0.25 -19.17
N ASN A 455 26.37 0.03 -18.58
CA ASN A 455 26.90 -0.76 -17.47
C ASN A 455 27.68 0.11 -16.46
N PRO A 456 27.08 1.18 -15.89
CA PRO A 456 27.79 2.06 -14.97
C PRO A 456 28.29 1.29 -13.75
N SER A 457 29.57 1.44 -13.41
CA SER A 457 30.17 0.87 -12.21
C SER A 457 30.30 1.94 -11.13
N PHE A 458 29.55 1.78 -10.05
CA PHE A 458 29.57 2.68 -8.89
C PHE A 458 30.63 2.21 -7.88
N ASP A 459 30.53 0.94 -7.48
CA ASP A 459 31.35 0.28 -6.47
C ASP A 459 31.51 1.06 -5.14
N GLU A 460 30.39 1.54 -4.60
CA GLU A 460 30.37 2.33 -3.36
C GLU A 460 29.63 1.62 -2.24
N SER A 461 30.13 1.76 -1.01
CA SER A 461 29.59 1.13 0.20
C SER A 461 29.03 2.17 1.15
N PHE A 462 27.85 1.87 1.68
CA PHE A 462 27.08 2.70 2.60
C PHE A 462 26.75 1.89 3.85
N GLN A 463 26.56 2.59 4.96
CA GLN A 463 26.17 1.99 6.22
C GLN A 463 25.07 2.83 6.84
N PHE A 464 23.97 2.16 7.22
CA PHE A 464 22.83 2.79 7.86
C PHE A 464 22.48 2.08 9.16
N GLN A 465 21.87 2.81 10.08
CA GLN A 465 21.42 2.29 11.36
C GLN A 465 19.89 2.34 11.39
N VAL A 466 19.24 1.20 11.60
CA VAL A 466 17.78 1.04 11.51
C VAL A 466 17.24 0.50 12.85
N THR A 467 16.47 1.32 13.54
CA THR A 467 15.95 1.08 14.89
C THR A 467 14.65 0.29 14.88
N VAL A 468 13.78 0.52 13.88
CA VAL A 468 12.52 -0.22 13.67
C VAL A 468 12.46 -0.81 12.25
N PRO A 469 13.18 -1.91 12.00
CA PRO A 469 13.19 -2.64 10.74
C PRO A 469 11.81 -2.92 10.12
N GLU A 470 10.86 -3.40 10.92
CA GLU A 470 9.48 -3.71 10.49
C GLU A 470 8.75 -2.48 9.88
N LEU A 471 9.20 -1.27 10.19
CA LEU A 471 8.64 -0.02 9.66
C LEU A 471 9.52 0.66 8.60
N ALA A 472 10.74 0.18 8.38
CA ALA A 472 11.67 0.78 7.44
C ALA A 472 11.40 0.31 6.00
N LEU A 473 11.47 1.25 5.05
CA LEU A 473 11.48 1.03 3.61
C LEU A 473 12.79 1.58 3.05
N ILE A 474 13.45 0.82 2.19
CA ILE A 474 14.65 1.25 1.47
C ILE A 474 14.24 1.52 0.03
N ARG A 475 14.52 2.73 -0.45
CA ARG A 475 14.25 3.16 -1.81
C ARG A 475 15.56 3.41 -2.55
N PHE A 476 15.69 2.77 -3.70
CA PHE A 476 16.78 2.96 -4.65
C PHE A 476 16.24 3.79 -5.80
N LEU A 477 16.77 4.99 -5.99
CA LEU A 477 16.38 5.90 -7.05
C LEU A 477 17.55 6.08 -8.00
N VAL A 478 17.35 5.80 -9.28
CA VAL A 478 18.35 6.01 -10.33
C VAL A 478 17.99 7.27 -11.10
N LEU A 479 18.95 8.19 -11.19
CA LEU A 479 18.80 9.48 -11.84
C LEU A 479 19.93 9.71 -12.83
N ASP A 480 19.66 10.52 -13.85
CA ASP A 480 20.63 11.06 -14.80
C ASP A 480 21.05 12.47 -14.32
N ASP A 481 22.35 12.68 -14.05
CA ASP A 481 22.91 13.96 -13.57
C ASP A 481 22.93 14.98 -14.71
N ASP A 482 21.92 15.84 -14.73
CA ASP A 482 21.69 16.81 -15.79
C ASP A 482 21.82 18.25 -15.28
N TYR A 483 22.28 19.16 -16.14
CA TYR A 483 22.57 20.55 -15.72
C TYR A 483 21.33 21.32 -15.25
N ILE A 484 20.13 20.90 -15.68
CA ILE A 484 18.84 21.53 -15.35
C ILE A 484 17.94 20.50 -14.66
N GLY A 485 18.38 20.03 -13.50
CA GLY A 485 17.66 19.06 -12.68
C GLY A 485 17.86 17.63 -13.19
N ASP A 486 17.88 16.71 -12.23
CA ASP A 486 18.20 15.32 -12.53
C ASP A 486 17.00 14.59 -13.13
N ASP A 487 17.27 13.83 -14.19
CA ASP A 487 16.25 13.15 -14.98
C ASP A 487 15.96 11.76 -14.40
N PHE A 488 14.68 11.41 -14.22
CA PHE A 488 14.29 10.12 -13.64
C PHE A 488 14.54 8.94 -14.60
N ILE A 489 15.32 7.94 -14.14
CA ILE A 489 15.57 6.70 -14.88
C ILE A 489 14.67 5.57 -14.36
N GLY A 490 14.68 5.33 -13.05
CA GLY A 490 13.96 4.22 -12.45
C GLY A 490 14.04 4.22 -10.93
N GLN A 491 13.22 3.40 -10.29
CA GLN A 491 13.27 3.23 -8.85
C GLN A 491 12.89 1.81 -8.44
N TYR A 492 13.39 1.37 -7.28
CA TYR A 492 12.88 0.21 -6.57
C TYR A 492 12.76 0.46 -5.06
N THR A 493 11.59 0.21 -4.46
CA THR A 493 11.34 0.38 -3.02
C THR A 493 11.01 -0.97 -2.39
N ILE A 494 11.70 -1.31 -1.30
CA ILE A 494 11.60 -2.60 -0.63
C ILE A 494 11.47 -2.42 0.90
N PRO A 495 10.57 -3.17 1.57
CA PRO A 495 10.57 -3.26 3.02
C PRO A 495 11.86 -3.89 3.54
N PHE A 496 12.42 -3.34 4.63
CA PHE A 496 13.67 -3.84 5.20
C PHE A 496 13.62 -5.35 5.49
N GLU A 497 12.52 -5.82 6.09
CA GLU A 497 12.30 -7.24 6.42
C GLU A 497 12.20 -8.16 5.18
N CYS A 498 11.98 -7.60 3.99
CA CYS A 498 11.93 -8.36 2.74
C CYS A 498 13.28 -8.40 2.01
N MET A 499 14.33 -7.75 2.53
CA MET A 499 15.64 -7.74 1.89
C MET A 499 16.42 -9.03 2.19
N GLN A 500 16.90 -9.70 1.13
CA GLN A 500 17.88 -10.77 1.29
C GLN A 500 19.29 -10.21 1.52
N PRO A 501 20.06 -10.80 2.44
CA PRO A 501 21.48 -10.54 2.50
C PRO A 501 22.17 -11.10 1.24
N GLY A 502 23.33 -10.54 0.92
CA GLY A 502 24.31 -11.19 0.07
C GLY A 502 24.72 -10.46 -1.20
N CYS A 503 25.65 -11.07 -1.94
CA CYS A 503 26.27 -10.47 -3.12
C CYS A 503 25.51 -10.76 -4.42
N GLY A 504 25.32 -9.74 -5.26
CA GLY A 504 24.70 -9.94 -6.57
C GLY A 504 23.18 -10.05 -6.51
N ASN A 505 22.58 -9.49 -5.46
CA ASN A 505 21.14 -9.29 -5.40
C ASN A 505 20.74 -8.19 -6.38
N HIS A 506 19.95 -8.54 -7.40
CA HIS A 506 19.53 -7.60 -8.42
C HIS A 506 18.19 -6.94 -8.09
N LEU A 507 18.12 -5.63 -8.39
CA LEU A 507 16.92 -4.80 -8.36
C LEU A 507 16.33 -4.80 -9.78
N ARG A 508 15.06 -5.15 -9.95
CA ARG A 508 14.38 -5.18 -11.27
C ARG A 508 13.15 -4.31 -11.30
#